data_AF-A0A497CDV7-F1
#
_entry.id   AF-A0A497CDV7-F1
#
_cell.length_a   1.000
_cell.length_b   1.000
_cell.length_c   1.000
_cell.angle_alpha   90.00
_cell.angle_beta   90.00
_cell.angle_gamma   90.00
#
_symmetry.space_group_name_H-M   'P 1'
#
loop_
_entity.id
_entity.type
_entity.pdbx_description
1 polymer ?
#
loop_
_entity_poly.entity_id
_entity_poly.type
_entity_poly.pdbx_seq_one_letter_code
_entity_poly.pdbx_strand_id
1 'polypeptide(L)'
;MVTITYNGYTLPNTIEKFSLNENEKQVSISCTFLLLSTSAGGLVDLCQEAEEKLTEINKDFTLKLGGVEEFNLSHSANTGFLARPTLTKIANETATKVSRAYQFSLVIQLPFDQTGYDYRREGSFTITYAPSRRRTVSFQCLYTAGGSNSALQNYQAATGGKNWATSVLAALGGNYELVAESIREEQEEKILNATLTYKEILSNQASGTMDVAAIIDPNVNYSVRYAQEIGVSGAGYAAIPATTVSISYNCTISKDVVGTDTDLEEVYQDTVKPWLIEHVWDMLDLGDYSQSGRSYIVQSESKTVNPYNWTISGGLTFIAPNSNSAVIALSESIAISNDKGLTAEKLWDGQDYTYNIYGIGQQKTLNRNISVTKLSSPPAEPPEYNDDSPGIWLLRNRTVRRQIKEFGAGGVSNTQKMRVYFYSFVDQYLYVEPFYSFTVIGEGGLG
;
A
#
# COMPACT_ATOMS: atom_id res chain seq x y z
N MET A 1 -35.63 27.42 -43.03
CA MET A 1 -35.10 28.61 -42.32
C MET A 1 -34.11 28.13 -41.28
N VAL A 2 -32.91 28.72 -41.22
CA VAL A 2 -31.89 28.40 -40.21
C VAL A 2 -32.00 29.45 -39.10
N THR A 3 -32.02 29.01 -37.85
CA THR A 3 -32.00 29.90 -36.68
C THR A 3 -30.79 29.55 -35.84
N ILE A 4 -29.89 30.51 -35.66
CA ILE A 4 -28.65 30.35 -34.91
C ILE A 4 -28.75 31.27 -33.70
N THR A 5 -28.62 30.71 -32.49
CA THR A 5 -28.61 31.47 -31.25
C THR A 5 -27.34 31.16 -30.48
N TYR A 6 -26.63 32.19 -30.03
CA TYR A 6 -25.44 32.05 -29.17
C TYR A 6 -25.51 33.06 -28.04
N ASN A 7 -25.26 32.63 -26.80
CA ASN A 7 -25.35 33.48 -25.61
C ASN A 7 -26.71 34.22 -25.51
N GLY A 8 -27.79 33.53 -25.91
CA GLY A 8 -29.14 34.09 -25.96
C GLY A 8 -29.41 35.07 -27.13
N TYR A 9 -28.40 35.42 -27.93
CA TYR A 9 -28.54 36.31 -29.09
C TYR A 9 -28.82 35.50 -30.36
N THR A 10 -29.98 35.71 -30.97
CA THR A 10 -30.36 35.07 -32.24
C THR A 10 -29.85 35.89 -33.43
N LEU A 11 -29.04 35.29 -34.29
CA LEU A 11 -28.49 35.95 -35.47
C LEU A 11 -29.62 36.38 -36.43
N PRO A 12 -29.79 37.69 -36.69
CA PRO A 12 -30.82 38.16 -37.61
C PRO A 12 -30.33 38.06 -39.05
N ASN A 13 -31.25 37.83 -40.00
CA ASN A 13 -30.98 37.90 -41.44
C ASN A 13 -29.67 37.18 -41.86
N THR A 14 -29.54 35.89 -41.54
CA THR A 14 -28.41 35.08 -42.03
C THR A 14 -28.42 35.09 -43.56
N ILE A 15 -27.32 35.56 -44.16
CA ILE A 15 -27.13 35.68 -45.60
C ILE A 15 -26.02 34.73 -46.06
N GLU A 16 -25.98 34.45 -47.37
CA GLU A 16 -24.99 33.57 -47.99
C GLU A 16 -25.07 32.10 -47.53
N LYS A 17 -23.98 31.34 -47.76
CA LYS A 17 -23.89 29.92 -47.43
C LYS A 17 -23.57 29.75 -45.95
N PHE A 18 -24.46 29.07 -45.24
CA PHE A 18 -24.19 28.48 -43.93
C PHE A 18 -23.29 27.25 -44.08
N SER A 19 -22.28 27.14 -43.23
CA SER A 19 -21.44 25.95 -43.11
C SER A 19 -21.57 25.38 -41.69
N LEU A 20 -21.85 24.09 -41.64
CA LEU A 20 -21.84 23.26 -40.43
C LEU A 20 -20.85 22.12 -40.68
N ASN A 21 -19.93 21.94 -39.74
CA ASN A 21 -19.03 20.81 -39.70
C ASN A 21 -19.12 20.18 -38.32
N GLU A 22 -19.41 18.90 -38.27
CA GLU A 22 -19.54 18.13 -37.05
C GLU A 22 -18.64 16.91 -37.13
N ASN A 23 -17.99 16.61 -36.01
CA ASN A 23 -17.36 15.32 -35.77
C ASN A 23 -17.54 14.92 -34.30
N GLU A 24 -17.03 13.75 -33.95
CA GLU A 24 -17.14 13.17 -32.60
C GLU A 24 -16.58 14.04 -31.47
N LYS A 25 -15.73 15.04 -31.77
CA LYS A 25 -15.07 15.89 -30.78
C LYS A 25 -15.58 17.32 -30.77
N GLN A 26 -16.16 17.82 -31.86
CA GLN A 26 -16.51 19.23 -31.99
C GLN A 26 -17.62 19.50 -33.02
N VAL A 27 -18.32 20.60 -32.79
CA VAL A 27 -19.20 21.26 -33.77
C VAL A 27 -18.61 22.60 -34.13
N SER A 28 -18.50 22.87 -35.42
CA SER A 28 -18.04 24.12 -35.98
C SER A 28 -19.08 24.69 -36.92
N ILE A 29 -19.44 25.96 -36.73
CA ILE A 29 -20.31 26.70 -37.63
C ILE A 29 -19.62 27.94 -38.19
N SER A 30 -20.06 28.34 -39.39
CA SER A 30 -19.69 29.61 -39.99
C SER A 30 -20.85 30.15 -40.83
N CYS A 31 -21.17 31.42 -40.65
CA CYS A 31 -22.20 32.10 -41.42
C CYS A 31 -21.94 33.60 -41.52
N THR A 32 -22.54 34.23 -42.54
CA THR A 32 -22.63 35.68 -42.64
C THR A 32 -24.02 36.12 -42.21
N PHE A 33 -24.15 37.22 -41.49
CA PHE A 33 -25.45 37.78 -41.13
C PHE A 33 -25.46 39.32 -41.25
N LEU A 34 -26.66 39.88 -41.44
CA LEU A 34 -26.86 41.31 -41.69
C LEU A 34 -27.69 41.96 -40.59
N LEU A 35 -27.09 42.93 -39.90
CA LEU A 35 -27.79 43.84 -39.02
C LEU A 35 -28.43 44.96 -39.85
N LEU A 36 -29.70 45.25 -39.58
CA LEU A 36 -30.48 46.30 -40.22
C LEU A 36 -31.16 47.15 -39.14
N SER A 37 -31.08 48.48 -39.28
CA SER A 37 -31.82 49.42 -38.46
C SER A 37 -32.53 50.46 -39.33
N THR A 38 -33.46 51.22 -38.76
CA THR A 38 -34.09 52.36 -39.44
C THR A 38 -33.35 53.68 -39.19
N SER A 39 -32.37 53.69 -38.28
CA SER A 39 -31.56 54.86 -37.94
C SER A 39 -30.09 54.51 -37.71
N ALA A 40 -29.21 55.49 -37.85
CA ALA A 40 -27.78 55.28 -37.58
C ALA A 40 -27.51 54.96 -36.09
N GLY A 41 -28.22 55.62 -35.17
CA GLY A 41 -28.10 55.34 -33.73
C GLY A 41 -28.52 53.93 -33.38
N GLY A 42 -29.69 53.48 -33.85
CA GLY A 42 -30.15 52.12 -33.61
C GLY A 42 -29.26 51.04 -34.24
N LEU A 43 -28.56 51.34 -35.35
CA LEU A 43 -27.56 50.41 -35.88
C LEU A 43 -26.35 50.28 -34.95
N VAL A 44 -25.90 51.37 -34.33
CA VAL A 44 -24.80 51.35 -33.36
C VAL A 44 -25.18 50.46 -32.18
N ASP A 45 -26.38 50.62 -31.63
CA ASP A 45 -26.87 49.81 -30.51
C ASP A 45 -26.92 48.31 -30.87
N LEU A 46 -27.46 47.96 -32.04
CA LEU A 46 -27.51 46.57 -32.52
C LEU A 46 -26.11 45.97 -32.74
N CYS A 47 -25.17 46.77 -33.27
CA CYS A 47 -23.80 46.31 -33.46
C CYS A 47 -23.12 46.08 -32.10
N GLN A 48 -23.32 46.98 -31.14
CA GLN A 48 -22.78 46.83 -29.80
C GLN A 48 -23.33 45.58 -29.10
N GLU A 49 -24.65 45.36 -29.14
CA GLU A 49 -25.27 44.16 -28.54
C GLU A 49 -24.73 42.87 -29.18
N ALA A 50 -24.64 42.82 -30.51
CA ALA A 50 -24.10 41.68 -31.22
C ALA A 50 -22.62 41.43 -30.88
N GLU A 51 -21.79 42.48 -30.84
CA GLU A 51 -20.37 42.40 -30.50
C GLU A 51 -20.17 41.97 -29.04
N GLU A 52 -20.97 42.48 -28.10
CA GLU A 52 -20.94 42.04 -26.70
C GLU A 52 -21.32 40.56 -26.57
N LYS A 53 -22.45 40.13 -27.15
CA LYS A 53 -22.96 38.77 -26.97
C LYS A 53 -22.17 37.71 -27.72
N LEU A 54 -21.78 38.00 -28.96
CA LEU A 54 -21.16 37.03 -29.87
C LEU A 54 -19.63 36.94 -29.73
N THR A 55 -19.01 37.69 -28.81
CA THR A 55 -17.57 37.55 -28.50
C THR A 55 -17.31 36.87 -27.15
N GLU A 56 -18.32 36.76 -26.28
CA GLU A 56 -18.21 36.01 -25.03
C GLU A 56 -17.88 34.54 -25.29
N ILE A 57 -16.90 33.99 -24.56
CA ILE A 57 -16.54 32.57 -24.62
C ILE A 57 -17.41 31.74 -23.67
N ASN A 58 -17.45 30.41 -23.90
CA ASN A 58 -18.08 29.45 -22.98
C ASN A 58 -19.58 29.72 -22.73
N LYS A 59 -20.31 30.10 -23.78
CA LYS A 59 -21.77 30.33 -23.72
C LYS A 59 -22.55 29.29 -24.49
N ASP A 60 -23.85 29.26 -24.20
CA ASP A 60 -24.79 28.30 -24.75
C ASP A 60 -25.07 28.59 -26.24
N PHE A 61 -25.31 27.53 -26.98
CA PHE A 61 -25.51 27.53 -28.42
C PHE A 61 -26.73 26.70 -28.81
N THR A 62 -27.56 27.24 -29.69
CA THR A 62 -28.72 26.53 -30.25
C THR A 62 -28.77 26.72 -31.76
N LEU A 63 -28.93 25.61 -32.50
CA LEU A 63 -29.17 25.60 -33.94
C LEU A 63 -30.53 24.98 -34.21
N LYS A 64 -31.37 25.68 -34.98
CA LYS A 64 -32.63 25.13 -35.51
C LYS A 64 -32.65 25.14 -37.03
N LEU A 65 -33.00 24.01 -37.63
CA LEU A 65 -33.14 23.84 -39.08
C LEU A 65 -34.62 23.57 -39.40
N GLY A 66 -35.25 24.49 -40.14
CA GLY A 66 -36.67 24.36 -40.47
C GLY A 66 -37.59 24.45 -39.24
N GLY A 67 -37.13 25.07 -38.15
CA GLY A 67 -37.85 25.14 -36.88
C GLY A 67 -37.62 23.95 -35.93
N VAL A 68 -36.96 22.89 -36.40
CA VAL A 68 -36.56 21.74 -35.60
C VAL A 68 -35.21 22.02 -34.94
N GLU A 69 -35.08 21.71 -33.66
CA GLU A 69 -33.82 21.84 -32.91
C GLU A 69 -32.85 20.73 -33.31
N GLU A 70 -31.73 21.14 -33.91
CA GLU A 70 -30.65 20.23 -34.33
C GLU A 70 -29.60 20.13 -33.23
N PHE A 71 -29.20 21.26 -32.67
CA PHE A 71 -28.26 21.33 -31.55
C PHE A 71 -28.78 22.23 -30.44
N ASN A 72 -28.55 21.78 -29.21
CA ASN A 72 -28.81 22.53 -27.98
C ASN A 72 -27.66 22.27 -27.00
N LEU A 73 -26.59 23.02 -27.16
CA LEU A 73 -25.33 22.84 -26.46
C LEU A 73 -25.24 23.89 -25.35
N SER A 74 -25.20 23.44 -24.10
CA SER A 74 -25.08 24.29 -22.92
C SER A 74 -23.77 24.02 -22.20
N HIS A 75 -23.06 25.09 -21.88
CA HIS A 75 -21.80 25.04 -21.14
C HIS A 75 -22.02 24.60 -19.69
N SER A 76 -23.13 25.01 -19.10
CA SER A 76 -23.50 24.62 -17.72
C SER A 76 -23.94 23.15 -17.63
N ALA A 77 -24.65 22.64 -18.64
CA ALA A 77 -25.13 21.26 -18.67
C ALA A 77 -24.11 20.24 -19.21
N ASN A 78 -22.91 20.69 -19.61
CA ASN A 78 -21.86 19.85 -20.22
C ASN A 78 -22.29 19.16 -21.52
N THR A 79 -23.27 19.71 -22.26
CA THR A 79 -23.65 19.19 -23.57
C THR A 79 -22.80 19.77 -24.70
N GLY A 80 -22.14 20.91 -24.46
CA GLY A 80 -21.01 21.39 -25.25
C GLY A 80 -20.20 22.39 -24.42
N PHE A 81 -18.89 22.44 -24.63
CA PHE A 81 -17.99 23.27 -23.83
C PHE A 81 -16.92 23.91 -24.70
N LEU A 82 -16.23 24.90 -24.12
CA LEU A 82 -15.16 25.63 -24.80
C LEU A 82 -15.61 26.25 -26.12
N ALA A 83 -16.81 26.82 -26.10
CA ALA A 83 -17.30 27.67 -27.17
C ALA A 83 -16.31 28.83 -27.40
N ARG A 84 -15.77 28.89 -28.62
CA ARG A 84 -14.84 29.93 -29.08
C ARG A 84 -15.44 30.63 -30.30
N PRO A 85 -16.23 31.70 -30.09
CA PRO A 85 -16.73 32.47 -31.20
C PRO A 85 -15.63 33.36 -31.80
N THR A 86 -15.77 33.67 -33.07
CA THR A 86 -15.00 34.68 -33.79
C THR A 86 -15.98 35.51 -34.60
N LEU A 87 -15.96 36.82 -34.39
CA LEU A 87 -16.84 37.76 -35.06
C LEU A 87 -16.00 38.76 -35.84
N THR A 88 -16.16 38.78 -37.16
CA THR A 88 -15.43 39.68 -38.06
C THR A 88 -16.40 40.59 -38.79
N LYS A 89 -16.19 41.90 -38.68
CA LYS A 89 -16.98 42.89 -39.40
C LYS A 89 -16.58 42.90 -40.87
N ILE A 90 -17.53 42.75 -41.79
CA ILE A 90 -17.27 42.73 -43.23
C ILE A 90 -17.41 44.15 -43.79
N ALA A 91 -16.36 44.63 -44.44
CA ALA A 91 -16.40 45.88 -45.21
C ALA A 91 -16.77 45.57 -46.67
N ASN A 92 -18.06 45.38 -46.94
CA ASN A 92 -18.59 45.19 -48.29
C ASN A 92 -19.59 46.32 -48.65
N GLU A 93 -20.13 46.28 -49.86
CA GLU A 93 -21.12 47.26 -50.35
C GLU A 93 -22.41 47.27 -49.52
N THR A 94 -22.68 46.22 -48.74
CA THR A 94 -23.84 46.15 -47.83
C THR A 94 -23.63 46.91 -46.52
N ALA A 95 -22.42 47.43 -46.25
CA ALA A 95 -22.15 48.29 -45.10
C ALA A 95 -22.59 49.73 -45.39
N THR A 96 -23.76 50.13 -44.89
CA THR A 96 -24.30 51.48 -45.06
C THR A 96 -24.41 52.20 -43.70
N LYS A 97 -25.05 53.38 -43.67
CA LYS A 97 -25.37 54.08 -42.40
C LYS A 97 -26.38 53.31 -41.52
N VAL A 98 -27.13 52.37 -42.11
CA VAL A 98 -28.23 51.66 -41.45
C VAL A 98 -28.12 50.13 -41.57
N SER A 99 -27.02 49.64 -42.11
CA SER A 99 -26.76 48.20 -42.26
C SER A 99 -25.31 47.83 -42.00
N ARG A 100 -25.08 46.65 -41.42
CA ARG A 100 -23.74 46.11 -41.20
C ARG A 100 -23.72 44.58 -41.33
N ALA A 101 -22.79 44.07 -42.13
CA ALA A 101 -22.57 42.63 -42.27
C ALA A 101 -21.46 42.15 -41.33
N TYR A 102 -21.64 40.96 -40.76
CA TYR A 102 -20.67 40.27 -39.94
C TYR A 102 -20.51 38.83 -40.42
N GLN A 103 -19.27 38.34 -40.39
CA GLN A 103 -18.95 36.92 -40.47
C GLN A 103 -18.81 36.38 -39.05
N PHE A 104 -19.63 35.41 -38.70
CA PHE A 104 -19.58 34.72 -37.41
C PHE A 104 -19.10 33.28 -37.63
N SER A 105 -18.11 32.87 -36.85
CA SER A 105 -17.71 31.48 -36.74
C SER A 105 -17.66 31.08 -35.28
N LEU A 106 -18.01 29.83 -34.99
CA LEU A 106 -18.03 29.31 -33.64
C LEU A 106 -17.56 27.85 -33.67
N VAL A 107 -16.61 27.53 -32.80
CA VAL A 107 -16.15 26.16 -32.55
C VAL A 107 -16.52 25.79 -31.12
N ILE A 108 -17.17 24.64 -30.93
CA ILE A 108 -17.59 24.11 -29.64
C ILE A 108 -17.06 22.68 -29.54
N GLN A 109 -16.45 22.33 -28.42
CA GLN A 109 -16.08 20.94 -28.15
C GLN A 109 -17.27 20.18 -27.55
N LEU A 110 -17.40 18.92 -27.92
CA LEU A 110 -18.44 18.02 -27.42
C LEU A 110 -17.90 17.10 -26.31
N PRO A 111 -18.75 16.69 -25.35
CA PRO A 111 -18.44 15.59 -24.44
C PRO A 111 -18.10 14.32 -25.24
N PHE A 112 -17.19 13.49 -24.74
CA PHE A 112 -16.85 12.22 -25.39
C PHE A 112 -17.70 11.07 -24.82
N ASP A 113 -19.00 11.08 -25.10
CA ASP A 113 -19.98 10.15 -24.53
C ASP A 113 -20.09 8.79 -25.24
N GLN A 114 -19.03 8.38 -25.95
CA GLN A 114 -19.02 7.10 -26.66
C GLN A 114 -19.08 5.92 -25.68
N THR A 115 -19.95 4.96 -26.00
CA THR A 115 -20.13 3.74 -25.21
C THR A 115 -18.80 2.98 -25.08
N GLY A 116 -18.41 2.62 -23.85
CA GLY A 116 -17.17 1.88 -23.55
C GLY A 116 -15.95 2.75 -23.28
N TYR A 117 -16.08 4.08 -23.35
CA TYR A 117 -14.98 5.01 -23.08
C TYR A 117 -15.14 5.82 -21.80
N ASP A 118 -16.31 5.83 -21.17
CA ASP A 118 -16.56 6.51 -19.88
C ASP A 118 -16.09 7.98 -19.87
N TYR A 119 -16.39 8.72 -20.95
CA TYR A 119 -15.94 10.10 -21.15
C TYR A 119 -14.42 10.30 -21.34
N ARG A 120 -13.64 9.22 -21.49
CA ARG A 120 -12.23 9.24 -21.89
C ARG A 120 -12.10 9.47 -23.39
N ARG A 121 -11.77 10.70 -23.78
CA ARG A 121 -11.55 11.10 -25.17
C ARG A 121 -10.26 10.53 -25.75
N GLU A 122 -9.20 10.52 -24.95
CA GLU A 122 -7.88 10.06 -25.41
C GLU A 122 -7.24 9.18 -24.35
N GLY A 123 -6.51 8.16 -24.81
CA GLY A 123 -5.81 7.21 -23.97
C GLY A 123 -4.58 6.69 -24.69
N SER A 124 -3.42 6.78 -24.06
CA SER A 124 -2.19 6.14 -24.52
C SER A 124 -1.45 5.50 -23.36
N PHE A 125 -0.61 4.51 -23.65
CA PHE A 125 0.25 3.93 -22.64
C PHE A 125 1.62 3.60 -23.22
N THR A 126 2.62 3.63 -22.36
CA THR A 126 4.01 3.29 -22.68
C THR A 126 4.52 2.26 -21.70
N ILE A 127 5.24 1.25 -22.19
CA ILE A 127 5.88 0.22 -21.35
C ILE A 127 7.39 0.45 -21.39
N THR A 128 8.00 0.61 -20.23
CA THR A 128 9.45 0.66 -20.06
C THR A 128 9.91 -0.57 -19.30
N TYR A 129 11.01 -1.18 -19.74
CA TYR A 129 11.63 -2.32 -19.07
C TYR A 129 12.88 -1.86 -18.33
N ALA A 130 12.95 -2.16 -17.04
CA ALA A 130 14.20 -2.06 -16.29
C ALA A 130 15.19 -3.14 -16.75
N PRO A 131 16.49 -3.02 -16.46
CA PRO A 131 17.47 -4.09 -16.70
C PRO A 131 17.11 -5.43 -16.06
N SER A 132 16.41 -5.41 -14.92
CA SER A 132 15.83 -6.59 -14.26
C SER A 132 14.61 -7.17 -14.97
N ARG A 133 14.26 -6.66 -16.16
CA ARG A 133 13.06 -6.96 -16.95
C ARG A 133 11.73 -6.61 -16.27
N ARG A 134 11.75 -5.89 -15.14
CA ARG A 134 10.56 -5.29 -14.50
C ARG A 134 9.89 -4.30 -15.46
N ARG A 135 8.60 -4.47 -15.72
CA ARG A 135 7.80 -3.52 -16.51
C ARG A 135 7.33 -2.34 -15.67
N THR A 136 7.46 -1.14 -16.21
CA THR A 136 6.75 0.07 -15.75
C THR A 136 5.82 0.50 -16.85
N VAL A 137 4.53 0.63 -16.55
CA VAL A 137 3.49 1.01 -17.52
C VAL A 137 2.95 2.37 -17.13
N SER A 138 3.15 3.36 -18.00
CA SER A 138 2.63 4.71 -17.80
C SER A 138 1.47 4.95 -18.76
N PHE A 139 0.32 5.33 -18.22
CA PHE A 139 -0.89 5.69 -18.94
C PHE A 139 -1.06 7.20 -18.95
N GLN A 140 -1.52 7.74 -20.07
CA GLN A 140 -1.98 9.13 -20.20
C GLN A 140 -3.40 9.11 -20.73
N CYS A 141 -4.31 9.75 -20.01
CA CYS A 141 -5.73 9.81 -20.35
C CYS A 141 -6.22 11.27 -20.39
N LEU A 142 -7.14 11.56 -21.29
CA LEU A 142 -7.89 12.80 -21.32
C LEU A 142 -9.37 12.49 -21.14
N TYR A 143 -9.95 13.01 -20.05
CA TYR A 143 -11.38 12.92 -19.74
C TYR A 143 -12.08 14.24 -20.04
N THR A 144 -13.36 14.13 -20.37
CA THR A 144 -14.23 15.27 -20.68
C THR A 144 -15.41 15.34 -19.71
N ALA A 145 -15.89 16.54 -19.42
CA ALA A 145 -17.18 16.72 -18.76
C ALA A 145 -18.30 16.25 -19.68
N GLY A 146 -19.40 15.77 -19.09
CA GLY A 146 -20.54 15.21 -19.81
C GLY A 146 -21.53 14.55 -18.86
N GLY A 147 -22.78 14.35 -19.29
CA GLY A 147 -23.78 13.67 -18.46
C GLY A 147 -24.12 14.40 -17.14
N SER A 148 -24.04 15.73 -17.13
CA SER A 148 -24.14 16.59 -15.93
C SER A 148 -22.96 16.54 -14.95
N ASN A 149 -21.93 15.74 -15.23
CA ASN A 149 -20.73 15.62 -14.39
C ASN A 149 -19.57 16.47 -14.93
N SER A 150 -18.72 16.96 -14.04
CA SER A 150 -17.40 17.51 -14.40
C SER A 150 -16.45 16.43 -14.93
N ALA A 151 -15.35 16.83 -15.56
CA ALA A 151 -14.35 15.88 -16.06
C ALA A 151 -13.74 15.03 -14.93
N LEU A 152 -13.52 15.62 -13.74
CA LEU A 152 -13.06 14.90 -12.56
C LEU A 152 -14.09 13.91 -12.01
N GLN A 153 -15.36 14.30 -11.97
CA GLN A 153 -16.41 13.38 -11.54
C GLN A 153 -16.52 12.18 -12.49
N ASN A 154 -16.41 12.40 -13.81
CA ASN A 154 -16.38 11.30 -14.78
C ASN A 154 -15.15 10.41 -14.64
N TYR A 155 -13.97 11.01 -14.41
CA TYR A 155 -12.75 10.26 -14.10
C TYR A 155 -12.91 9.37 -12.87
N GLN A 156 -13.45 9.92 -11.77
CA GLN A 156 -13.68 9.20 -10.52
C GLN A 156 -14.73 8.09 -10.68
N ALA A 157 -15.82 8.36 -11.40
CA ALA A 157 -16.87 7.37 -11.71
C ALA A 157 -16.34 6.18 -12.53
N ALA A 158 -15.34 6.41 -13.39
CA ALA A 158 -14.60 5.36 -14.10
C ALA A 158 -13.56 4.64 -13.21
N THR A 159 -13.84 4.56 -11.90
CA THR A 159 -12.97 4.01 -10.86
C THR A 159 -11.62 4.73 -10.79
N GLY A 160 -11.63 6.07 -10.96
CA GLY A 160 -10.42 6.91 -11.06
C GLY A 160 -9.64 6.66 -12.35
N GLY A 161 -10.33 6.46 -13.47
CA GLY A 161 -9.74 6.08 -14.76
C GLY A 161 -9.01 4.73 -14.78
N LYS A 162 -9.15 3.93 -13.72
CA LYS A 162 -8.44 2.64 -13.55
C LYS A 162 -9.07 1.51 -14.35
N ASN A 163 -10.33 1.60 -14.78
CA ASN A 163 -10.98 0.52 -15.55
C ASN A 163 -10.21 0.19 -16.83
N TRP A 164 -9.87 1.23 -17.60
CA TRP A 164 -9.10 1.04 -18.83
C TRP A 164 -7.67 0.59 -18.56
N ALA A 165 -6.98 1.21 -17.60
CA ALA A 165 -5.64 0.79 -17.21
C ALA A 165 -5.62 -0.69 -16.79
N THR A 166 -6.58 -1.11 -15.96
CA THR A 166 -6.74 -2.50 -15.50
C THR A 166 -6.95 -3.46 -16.67
N SER A 167 -7.76 -3.09 -17.68
CA SER A 167 -7.94 -3.92 -18.87
C SER A 167 -6.65 -4.11 -19.68
N VAL A 168 -5.83 -3.07 -19.79
CA VAL A 168 -4.53 -3.14 -20.47
C VAL A 168 -3.53 -3.97 -19.64
N LEU A 169 -3.46 -3.75 -18.34
CA LEU A 169 -2.58 -4.51 -17.44
C LEU A 169 -2.93 -6.00 -17.42
N ALA A 170 -4.22 -6.34 -17.41
CA ALA A 170 -4.69 -7.71 -17.52
C ALA A 170 -4.26 -8.37 -18.84
N ALA A 171 -4.31 -7.64 -19.96
CA ALA A 171 -3.85 -8.12 -21.26
C ALA A 171 -2.32 -8.29 -21.32
N LEU A 172 -1.56 -7.46 -20.61
CA LEU A 172 -0.10 -7.59 -20.49
C LEU A 172 0.32 -8.78 -19.62
N GLY A 173 -0.57 -9.22 -18.71
CA GLY A 173 -0.32 -10.28 -17.74
C GLY A 173 0.69 -9.88 -16.65
N GLY A 174 0.66 -10.58 -15.53
CA GLY A 174 1.45 -10.25 -14.34
C GLY A 174 0.68 -9.38 -13.34
N ASN A 175 1.29 -9.14 -12.18
CA ASN A 175 0.71 -8.32 -11.12
C ASN A 175 1.33 -6.92 -11.16
N TYR A 176 0.54 -5.89 -10.93
CA TYR A 176 0.97 -4.50 -11.02
C TYR A 176 0.45 -3.70 -9.83
N GLU A 177 1.29 -2.82 -9.29
CA GLU A 177 0.92 -1.82 -8.28
C GLU A 177 0.90 -0.43 -8.92
N LEU A 178 -0.06 0.41 -8.52
CA LEU A 178 -0.08 1.82 -8.89
C LEU A 178 0.93 2.57 -8.02
N VAL A 179 1.97 3.14 -8.63
CA VAL A 179 3.05 3.84 -7.90
C VAL A 179 2.97 5.36 -8.01
N ALA A 180 2.27 5.88 -9.01
CA ALA A 180 2.05 7.31 -9.14
C ALA A 180 0.75 7.60 -9.89
N GLU A 181 0.07 8.65 -9.45
CA GLU A 181 -1.11 9.21 -10.09
C GLU A 181 -0.98 10.74 -10.09
N SER A 182 -1.27 11.36 -11.23
CA SER A 182 -1.28 12.81 -11.38
C SER A 182 -2.50 13.22 -12.18
N ILE A 183 -3.28 14.13 -11.61
CA ILE A 183 -4.49 14.68 -12.22
C ILE A 183 -4.33 16.18 -12.39
N ARG A 184 -4.77 16.68 -13.55
CA ARG A 184 -4.76 18.11 -13.85
C ARG A 184 -6.06 18.49 -14.55
N GLU A 185 -6.90 19.22 -13.82
CA GLU A 185 -8.08 19.86 -14.38
C GLU A 185 -7.70 21.10 -15.18
N GLU A 186 -8.36 21.29 -16.30
CA GLU A 186 -8.19 22.44 -17.17
C GLU A 186 -9.55 22.96 -17.64
N GLN A 187 -9.57 24.22 -18.06
CA GLN A 187 -10.68 24.79 -18.83
C GLN A 187 -12.04 24.73 -18.11
N GLU A 188 -12.11 25.24 -16.88
CA GLU A 188 -13.34 25.29 -16.05
C GLU A 188 -13.95 23.89 -15.78
N GLU A 189 -13.09 22.94 -15.39
CA GLU A 189 -13.48 21.55 -15.03
C GLU A 189 -14.07 20.75 -16.21
N LYS A 190 -13.91 21.24 -17.45
CA LYS A 190 -14.44 20.59 -18.65
C LYS A 190 -13.51 19.53 -19.22
N ILE A 191 -12.20 19.64 -18.93
CA ILE A 191 -11.19 18.70 -19.40
C ILE A 191 -10.31 18.30 -18.20
N LEU A 192 -9.97 17.02 -18.12
CA LEU A 192 -9.02 16.50 -17.14
C LEU A 192 -7.97 15.66 -17.85
N ASN A 193 -6.70 15.99 -17.61
CA ASN A 193 -5.57 15.15 -17.99
C ASN A 193 -5.13 14.32 -16.79
N ALA A 194 -5.11 12.99 -16.94
CA ALA A 194 -4.67 12.06 -15.91
C ALA A 194 -3.45 11.27 -16.40
N THR A 195 -2.47 11.09 -15.52
CA THR A 195 -1.35 10.18 -15.72
C THR A 195 -1.34 9.15 -14.60
N LEU A 196 -1.26 7.87 -14.97
CA LEU A 196 -1.17 6.75 -14.03
C LEU A 196 0.11 5.98 -14.34
N THR A 197 0.92 5.67 -13.34
CA THR A 197 2.11 4.85 -13.51
C THR A 197 2.01 3.62 -12.63
N TYR A 198 2.07 2.46 -13.28
CA TYR A 198 2.08 1.16 -12.65
C TYR A 198 3.46 0.53 -12.75
N LYS A 199 3.88 -0.21 -11.73
CA LYS A 199 5.07 -1.07 -11.77
C LYS A 199 4.66 -2.51 -11.57
N GLU A 200 5.27 -3.39 -12.36
CA GLU A 200 5.10 -4.84 -12.21
C GLU A 200 5.67 -5.32 -10.88
N ILE A 201 4.98 -6.22 -10.20
CA ILE A 201 5.42 -6.84 -8.96
C ILE A 201 6.18 -8.12 -9.34
N LEU A 202 7.51 -8.16 -9.11
CA LEU A 202 8.37 -9.28 -9.54
C LEU A 202 8.45 -10.43 -8.55
N SER A 203 8.38 -10.14 -7.26
CA SER A 203 8.35 -11.15 -6.20
C SER A 203 6.97 -11.15 -5.57
N ASN A 204 6.40 -12.33 -5.38
CA ASN A 204 5.07 -12.50 -4.80
C ASN A 204 5.04 -11.78 -3.44
N GLN A 205 4.15 -10.80 -3.30
CA GLN A 205 3.92 -10.12 -2.03
C GLN A 205 3.00 -11.02 -1.20
N ALA A 206 3.53 -12.15 -0.69
CA ALA A 206 2.84 -13.19 0.06
C ALA A 206 1.66 -13.89 -0.65
N SER A 207 1.55 -15.20 -0.45
CA SER A 207 0.40 -16.01 -0.86
C SER A 207 -0.72 -15.86 0.19
N GLY A 208 -1.80 -15.15 -0.14
CA GLY A 208 -3.00 -15.15 0.71
C GLY A 208 -3.85 -13.88 0.69
N THR A 209 -3.26 -12.72 0.47
CA THR A 209 -4.01 -11.46 0.26
C THR A 209 -3.30 -10.64 -0.80
N MET A 210 -3.92 -10.57 -1.98
CA MET A 210 -3.62 -9.57 -3.02
C MET A 210 -3.33 -8.23 -2.37
N ASP A 211 -2.24 -7.57 -2.80
CA ASP A 211 -2.02 -6.12 -2.65
C ASP A 211 -2.49 -5.57 -1.30
N VAL A 212 -1.56 -5.51 -0.33
CA VAL A 212 -1.83 -4.68 0.84
C VAL A 212 -1.92 -3.25 0.31
N ALA A 213 -3.13 -2.76 0.02
CA ALA A 213 -3.37 -1.48 -0.64
C ALA A 213 -2.77 -0.29 0.12
N ALA A 214 -2.41 -0.50 1.39
CA ALA A 214 -1.67 0.45 2.20
C ALA A 214 -0.17 0.54 1.84
N ILE A 215 0.48 -0.49 1.30
CA ILE A 215 1.93 -0.52 1.00
C ILE A 215 2.16 -0.22 -0.49
N ILE A 216 2.91 0.84 -0.80
CA ILE A 216 3.20 1.31 -2.16
C ILE A 216 4.72 1.33 -2.42
N ASP A 217 5.13 0.80 -3.57
CA ASP A 217 6.53 0.76 -4.08
C ASP A 217 7.54 0.21 -3.05
N PRO A 218 7.30 -0.99 -2.46
CA PRO A 218 8.22 -1.55 -1.48
C PRO A 218 9.55 -1.90 -2.14
N ASN A 219 10.63 -1.34 -1.58
CA ASN A 219 12.01 -1.71 -1.88
C ASN A 219 12.55 -2.57 -0.75
N VAL A 220 12.69 -3.86 -1.00
CA VAL A 220 13.21 -4.85 -0.04
C VAL A 220 14.56 -5.36 -0.52
N ASN A 221 15.57 -5.29 0.34
CA ASN A 221 16.88 -5.87 0.12
C ASN A 221 17.14 -6.91 1.21
N TYR A 222 17.70 -8.05 0.83
CA TYR A 222 17.99 -9.13 1.76
C TYR A 222 19.45 -9.57 1.68
N SER A 223 19.95 -10.06 2.81
CA SER A 223 21.21 -10.76 2.94
C SER A 223 20.98 -12.02 3.76
N VAL A 224 21.32 -13.17 3.19
CA VAL A 224 21.16 -14.48 3.83
C VAL A 224 22.54 -15.00 4.21
N ARG A 225 22.71 -15.36 5.48
CA ARG A 225 23.92 -16.01 6.00
C ARG A 225 23.55 -17.35 6.61
N TYR A 226 24.09 -18.42 6.03
CA TYR A 226 24.01 -19.76 6.61
C TYR A 226 25.08 -19.89 7.69
N ALA A 227 24.66 -20.21 8.92
CA ALA A 227 25.60 -20.49 9.99
C ALA A 227 26.19 -21.89 9.78
N GLN A 228 27.35 -22.01 9.12
CA GLN A 228 28.03 -23.30 9.05
C GLN A 228 28.39 -23.78 10.46
N GLU A 229 27.82 -24.91 10.89
CA GLU A 229 28.26 -25.58 12.11
C GLU A 229 29.62 -26.24 11.82
N ILE A 230 30.68 -25.71 12.41
CA ILE A 230 32.03 -26.30 12.34
C ILE A 230 32.01 -27.57 13.21
N GLY A 231 32.23 -28.75 12.60
CA GLY A 231 32.47 -30.00 13.33
C GLY A 231 31.38 -31.08 13.26
N VAL A 232 30.29 -30.88 12.52
CA VAL A 232 29.25 -31.92 12.33
C VAL A 232 29.60 -32.84 11.16
N SER A 233 30.63 -33.67 11.35
CA SER A 233 31.00 -34.73 10.40
C SER A 233 30.43 -36.07 10.86
N GLY A 234 29.18 -36.36 10.50
CA GLY A 234 28.56 -37.66 10.78
C GLY A 234 27.46 -37.96 9.77
N ALA A 235 27.57 -39.09 9.06
CA ALA A 235 26.76 -39.48 7.90
C ALA A 235 25.26 -39.77 8.18
N GLY A 236 24.69 -39.27 9.28
CA GLY A 236 23.28 -39.46 9.66
C GLY A 236 22.61 -38.23 10.28
N TYR A 237 23.36 -37.14 10.54
CA TYR A 237 22.82 -35.90 11.07
C TYR A 237 23.08 -34.79 10.06
N ALA A 238 22.25 -34.72 9.01
CA ALA A 238 22.13 -33.50 8.22
C ALA A 238 21.41 -32.44 9.08
N ALA A 239 22.06 -31.97 10.13
CA ALA A 239 21.60 -30.83 10.90
C ALA A 239 21.67 -29.62 9.96
N ILE A 240 20.55 -29.32 9.31
CA ILE A 240 20.50 -28.17 8.42
C ILE A 240 20.79 -26.93 9.29
N PRO A 241 21.80 -26.12 8.95
CA PRO A 241 22.21 -25.01 9.78
C PRO A 241 21.08 -23.99 9.93
N ALA A 242 21.06 -23.29 11.06
CA ALA A 242 20.18 -22.14 11.22
C ALA A 242 20.58 -21.06 10.22
N THR A 243 19.57 -20.42 9.62
CA THR A 243 19.77 -19.36 8.64
C THR A 243 19.53 -18.02 9.33
N THR A 244 20.52 -17.13 9.28
CA THR A 244 20.34 -15.74 9.67
C THR A 244 19.98 -14.96 8.42
N VAL A 245 18.82 -14.30 8.44
CA VAL A 245 18.39 -13.40 7.37
C VAL A 245 18.36 -11.99 7.90
N SER A 246 19.02 -11.08 7.21
CA SER A 246 18.93 -9.64 7.42
C SER A 246 18.18 -9.04 6.24
N ILE A 247 17.09 -8.35 6.54
CA ILE A 247 16.23 -7.65 5.58
C ILE A 247 16.33 -6.17 5.88
N SER A 248 16.49 -5.35 4.85
CA SER A 248 16.19 -3.93 4.90
C SER A 248 15.05 -3.62 3.97
N TYR A 249 14.17 -2.71 4.38
CA TYR A 249 13.00 -2.35 3.60
C TYR A 249 12.76 -0.83 3.64
N ASN A 250 12.14 -0.34 2.59
CA ASN A 250 11.62 1.02 2.49
C ASN A 250 10.33 0.96 1.67
N CYS A 251 9.23 1.50 2.20
CA CYS A 251 7.96 1.59 1.48
C CYS A 251 7.30 2.95 1.74
N THR A 252 6.46 3.34 0.79
CA THR A 252 5.49 4.43 0.96
C THR A 252 4.17 3.84 1.40
N ILE A 253 3.40 4.57 2.21
CA ILE A 253 2.10 4.15 2.72
C ILE A 253 0.98 5.01 2.12
N SER A 254 -0.09 4.36 1.68
CA SER A 254 -1.27 5.03 1.15
C SER A 254 -2.08 5.69 2.28
N LYS A 255 -2.07 7.02 2.34
CA LYS A 255 -2.88 7.79 3.28
C LYS A 255 -4.38 7.52 3.12
N ASP A 256 -4.84 7.34 1.89
CA ASP A 256 -6.26 7.14 1.58
C ASP A 256 -6.80 5.81 2.14
N VAL A 257 -5.92 4.83 2.34
CA VAL A 257 -6.26 3.51 2.91
C VAL A 257 -6.13 3.52 4.43
N VAL A 258 -5.10 4.17 4.96
CA VAL A 258 -4.76 4.16 6.39
C VAL A 258 -5.52 5.22 7.18
N GLY A 259 -5.99 6.29 6.53
CA GLY A 259 -6.80 7.34 7.15
C GLY A 259 -5.97 8.39 7.89
N THR A 260 -5.36 8.04 9.04
CA THR A 260 -4.73 9.02 9.94
C THR A 260 -3.28 8.72 10.33
N ASP A 261 -2.52 9.75 10.71
CA ASP A 261 -1.08 9.67 11.01
C ASP A 261 -0.76 8.80 12.24
N THR A 262 -1.71 8.61 13.16
CA THR A 262 -1.55 7.76 14.37
C THR A 262 -1.40 6.28 14.03
N ASP A 263 -1.80 5.90 12.81
CA ASP A 263 -1.97 4.51 12.43
C ASP A 263 -0.72 3.95 11.76
N LEU A 264 0.32 4.77 11.49
CA LEU A 264 1.53 4.30 10.81
C LEU A 264 2.36 3.30 11.63
N GLU A 265 2.38 3.45 12.96
CA GLU A 265 3.05 2.50 13.82
C GLU A 265 2.27 1.18 13.91
N GLU A 266 0.94 1.25 13.95
CA GLU A 266 0.06 0.07 13.88
C GLU A 266 0.19 -0.62 12.53
N VAL A 267 0.18 0.14 11.42
CA VAL A 267 0.46 -0.38 10.07
C VAL A 267 1.81 -1.07 10.01
N TYR A 268 2.82 -0.53 10.68
CA TYR A 268 4.10 -1.22 10.75
C TYR A 268 4.00 -2.56 11.49
N GLN A 269 3.42 -2.59 12.69
CA GLN A 269 3.34 -3.80 13.53
C GLN A 269 2.40 -4.86 12.99
N ASP A 270 1.25 -4.46 12.46
CA ASP A 270 0.15 -5.35 12.10
C ASP A 270 0.19 -5.73 10.62
N THR A 271 0.85 -4.93 9.79
CA THR A 271 0.85 -5.12 8.34
C THR A 271 2.26 -5.30 7.78
N VAL A 272 3.14 -4.30 7.89
CA VAL A 272 4.46 -4.32 7.22
C VAL A 272 5.37 -5.39 7.81
N LYS A 273 5.44 -5.52 9.13
CA LYS A 273 6.33 -6.48 9.80
C LYS A 273 5.89 -7.93 9.56
N PRO A 274 4.61 -8.31 9.73
CA PRO A 274 4.12 -9.63 9.35
C PRO A 274 4.38 -9.94 7.87
N TRP A 275 4.12 -8.96 6.99
CA TRP A 275 4.39 -9.09 5.56
C TRP A 275 5.88 -9.35 5.25
N LEU A 276 6.81 -8.64 5.89
CA LEU A 276 8.26 -8.85 5.70
C LEU A 276 8.72 -10.23 6.17
N ILE A 277 8.14 -10.71 7.27
CA ILE A 277 8.44 -12.03 7.82
C ILE A 277 7.98 -13.09 6.81
N GLU A 278 6.70 -13.04 6.43
CA GLU A 278 6.09 -13.94 5.45
C GLU A 278 6.84 -13.94 4.12
N HIS A 279 7.23 -12.77 3.61
CA HIS A 279 8.01 -12.66 2.37
C HIS A 279 9.33 -13.42 2.43
N VAL A 280 10.00 -13.45 3.58
CA VAL A 280 11.24 -14.22 3.72
C VAL A 280 10.99 -15.70 3.96
N TRP A 281 9.87 -16.09 4.57
CA TRP A 281 9.46 -17.50 4.60
C TRP A 281 9.26 -18.05 3.19
N ASP A 282 8.58 -17.28 2.33
CA ASP A 282 8.39 -17.60 0.92
C ASP A 282 9.73 -17.66 0.17
N MET A 283 10.60 -16.67 0.38
CA MET A 283 11.93 -16.62 -0.25
C MET A 283 12.80 -17.84 0.10
N LEU A 284 12.73 -18.31 1.34
CA LEU A 284 13.49 -19.45 1.81
C LEU A 284 12.82 -20.81 1.48
N ASP A 285 11.68 -20.80 0.78
CA ASP A 285 10.88 -22.00 0.47
C ASP A 285 10.52 -22.80 1.72
N LEU A 286 10.18 -22.09 2.80
CA LEU A 286 9.92 -22.68 4.11
C LEU A 286 8.42 -22.94 4.38
N GLY A 287 7.55 -22.68 3.38
CA GLY A 287 6.09 -22.81 3.46
C GLY A 287 5.40 -21.68 4.24
N ASP A 288 4.07 -21.66 4.20
CA ASP A 288 3.23 -20.63 4.86
C ASP A 288 3.60 -20.45 6.33
N TYR A 289 4.00 -19.23 6.69
CA TYR A 289 4.36 -18.87 8.07
C TYR A 289 3.25 -19.24 9.06
N SER A 290 2.00 -18.91 8.73
CA SER A 290 0.83 -19.12 9.60
C SER A 290 0.51 -20.61 9.85
N GLN A 291 0.90 -21.49 8.92
CA GLN A 291 0.59 -22.93 9.00
C GLN A 291 1.77 -23.78 9.44
N SER A 292 2.99 -23.30 9.25
CA SER A 292 4.20 -24.11 9.44
C SER A 292 4.50 -24.44 10.91
N GLY A 293 3.95 -23.69 11.87
CA GLY A 293 4.27 -23.84 13.30
C GLY A 293 5.75 -23.61 13.62
N ARG A 294 6.53 -23.10 12.65
CA ARG A 294 7.97 -22.90 12.78
C ARG A 294 8.24 -21.64 13.57
N SER A 295 9.14 -21.74 14.55
CA SER A 295 9.56 -20.60 15.37
C SER A 295 10.68 -19.82 14.68
N TYR A 296 10.59 -18.48 14.64
CA TYR A 296 11.71 -17.60 14.31
C TYR A 296 12.11 -16.76 15.51
N ILE A 297 13.31 -16.19 15.47
CA ILE A 297 13.78 -15.25 16.48
C ILE A 297 14.19 -13.96 15.80
N VAL A 298 13.52 -12.85 16.12
CA VAL A 298 13.99 -11.51 15.73
C VAL A 298 15.19 -11.15 16.61
N GLN A 299 16.36 -11.13 16.01
CA GLN A 299 17.62 -10.77 16.67
C GLN A 299 17.74 -9.24 16.82
N SER A 300 17.34 -8.50 15.78
CA SER A 300 17.36 -7.05 15.78
C SER A 300 16.25 -6.49 14.89
N GLU A 301 15.67 -5.38 15.31
CA GLU A 301 14.68 -4.62 14.55
C GLU A 301 15.09 -3.16 14.59
N SER A 302 15.15 -2.53 13.43
CA SER A 302 15.21 -1.08 13.28
C SER A 302 14.00 -0.63 12.49
N LYS A 303 13.40 0.48 12.90
CA LYS A 303 12.29 1.10 12.19
C LYS A 303 12.39 2.61 12.31
N THR A 304 12.00 3.27 11.24
CA THR A 304 11.88 4.72 11.12
C THR A 304 10.56 4.98 10.40
N VAL A 305 9.62 5.57 11.11
CA VAL A 305 8.34 6.04 10.57
C VAL A 305 8.46 7.54 10.32
N ASN A 306 8.11 7.98 9.12
CA ASN A 306 8.06 9.40 8.77
C ASN A 306 6.62 9.79 8.38
N PRO A 307 5.83 10.34 9.31
CA PRO A 307 4.44 10.73 9.05
C PRO A 307 4.29 11.82 7.99
N TYR A 308 5.29 12.69 7.81
CA TYR A 308 5.21 13.77 6.83
C TYR A 308 5.23 13.27 5.39
N ASN A 309 6.05 12.26 5.13
CA ASN A 309 6.20 11.68 3.80
C ASN A 309 5.43 10.37 3.62
N TRP A 310 4.73 9.90 4.67
CA TRP A 310 4.07 8.60 4.70
C TRP A 310 5.00 7.45 4.32
N THR A 311 6.24 7.47 4.81
CA THR A 311 7.23 6.41 4.52
C THR A 311 7.60 5.64 5.76
N ILE A 312 7.73 4.32 5.62
CA ILE A 312 8.27 3.43 6.65
C ILE A 312 9.54 2.79 6.10
N SER A 313 10.63 2.90 6.85
CA SER A 313 11.89 2.26 6.52
C SER A 313 12.45 1.54 7.73
N GLY A 314 13.22 0.47 7.51
CA GLY A 314 13.77 -0.27 8.62
C GLY A 314 14.53 -1.51 8.19
N GLY A 315 14.86 -2.33 9.17
CA GLY A 315 15.45 -3.63 8.94
C GLY A 315 15.10 -4.63 10.03
N LEU A 316 14.98 -5.88 9.61
CA LEU A 316 14.73 -7.03 10.48
C LEU A 316 15.87 -8.01 10.27
N THR A 317 16.55 -8.37 11.35
CA THR A 317 17.43 -9.54 11.35
C THR A 317 16.77 -10.62 12.18
N PHE A 318 16.57 -11.78 11.59
CA PHE A 318 16.05 -12.92 12.32
C PHE A 318 16.77 -14.22 11.99
N ILE A 319 16.61 -15.17 12.90
CA ILE A 319 17.16 -16.52 12.80
C ILE A 319 15.98 -17.46 12.57
N ALA A 320 16.03 -18.20 11.46
CA ALA A 320 15.04 -19.21 11.11
C ALA A 320 15.70 -20.61 11.11
N PRO A 321 15.05 -21.62 11.71
CA PRO A 321 15.49 -23.00 11.60
C PRO A 321 15.08 -23.55 10.22
N ASN A 322 16.01 -24.19 9.51
CA ASN A 322 15.71 -24.83 8.23
C ASN A 322 15.00 -26.20 8.37
N SER A 323 14.68 -26.66 9.59
CA SER A 323 13.96 -27.92 9.81
C SER A 323 12.77 -27.74 10.76
N ASN A 324 11.72 -28.54 10.54
CA ASN A 324 10.51 -28.59 11.37
C ASN A 324 10.77 -29.04 12.82
N SER A 325 11.97 -29.52 13.14
CA SER A 325 12.30 -30.23 14.38
C SER A 325 13.28 -29.49 15.29
N ALA A 326 13.79 -28.31 14.89
CA ALA A 326 14.69 -27.52 15.73
C ALA A 326 13.88 -26.58 16.64
N VAL A 327 13.80 -26.93 17.93
CA VAL A 327 13.36 -25.97 18.95
C VAL A 327 14.51 -24.99 19.17
N ILE A 328 14.28 -23.73 18.83
CA ILE A 328 15.23 -22.67 19.15
C ILE A 328 14.82 -22.09 20.51
N ALA A 329 15.63 -22.32 21.54
CA ALA A 329 15.45 -21.67 22.82
C ALA A 329 16.15 -20.32 22.80
N LEU A 330 15.36 -19.25 22.98
CA LEU A 330 15.86 -17.90 23.22
C LEU A 330 15.91 -17.68 24.73
N SER A 331 17.08 -17.40 25.30
CA SER A 331 17.17 -16.81 26.62
C SER A 331 17.62 -15.36 26.50
N GLU A 332 16.73 -14.44 26.85
CA GLU A 332 17.04 -13.03 26.99
C GLU A 332 17.27 -12.72 28.47
N SER A 333 18.44 -12.15 28.77
CA SER A 333 18.75 -11.64 30.09
C SER A 333 19.01 -10.14 29.98
N ILE A 334 18.11 -9.35 30.58
CA ILE A 334 18.28 -7.90 30.71
C ILE A 334 18.82 -7.64 32.12
N ALA A 335 20.08 -7.24 32.20
CA ALA A 335 20.67 -6.76 33.43
C ALA A 335 20.69 -5.23 33.42
N ILE A 336 19.88 -4.62 34.28
CA ILE A 336 19.93 -3.20 34.56
C ILE A 336 20.82 -3.02 35.79
N SER A 337 22.05 -2.55 35.59
CA SER A 337 22.87 -2.12 36.72
C SER A 337 22.71 -0.62 36.91
N ASN A 338 22.22 -0.24 38.09
CA ASN A 338 22.23 1.15 38.55
C ASN A 338 23.50 1.34 39.37
N ASP A 339 24.55 1.85 38.74
CA ASP A 339 25.76 2.19 39.49
C ASP A 339 25.60 3.62 40.03
N LYS A 340 25.53 3.73 41.35
CA LYS A 340 25.61 5.03 42.03
C LYS A 340 27.09 5.34 42.13
N GLY A 341 27.62 6.08 41.16
CA GLY A 341 29.00 6.52 41.18
C GLY A 341 29.29 7.33 42.46
N LEU A 342 29.85 6.67 43.47
CA LEU A 342 30.35 7.32 44.68
C LEU A 342 31.82 7.65 44.41
N THR A 343 32.12 8.94 44.30
CA THR A 343 33.50 9.41 44.29
C THR A 343 33.84 9.83 45.70
N ALA A 344 34.89 9.22 46.28
CA ALA A 344 35.40 9.57 47.60
C ALA A 344 36.67 10.42 47.42
N GLU A 345 36.62 11.67 47.86
CA GLU A 345 37.76 12.59 47.84
C GLU A 345 38.31 12.71 49.26
N LYS A 346 39.62 12.50 49.44
CA LYS A 346 40.26 12.54 50.76
C LYS A 346 40.29 13.99 51.26
N LEU A 347 39.71 14.24 52.42
CA LEU A 347 39.78 15.54 53.10
C LEU A 347 41.16 15.70 53.75
N TRP A 348 41.84 16.79 53.45
CA TRP A 348 43.07 17.18 54.15
C TRP A 348 42.70 18.06 55.35
N ASP A 349 42.21 17.43 56.42
CA ASP A 349 41.83 18.08 57.69
C ASP A 349 42.77 17.74 58.86
N GLY A 350 43.86 17.02 58.58
CA GLY A 350 44.85 16.62 59.58
C GLY A 350 44.46 15.37 60.38
N GLN A 351 43.34 14.71 60.07
CA GLN A 351 43.00 13.38 60.57
C GLN A 351 43.23 12.32 59.48
N ASP A 352 43.75 11.15 59.86
CA ASP A 352 43.89 10.04 58.93
C ASP A 352 42.51 9.40 58.67
N TYR A 353 42.20 9.18 57.39
CA TYR A 353 41.02 8.46 56.85
C TYR A 353 39.67 9.21 56.80
N THR A 354 39.66 10.54 56.73
CA THR A 354 38.43 11.32 56.45
C THR A 354 38.22 11.51 54.94
N TYR A 355 37.03 11.18 54.42
CA TYR A 355 36.66 11.34 53.00
C TYR A 355 35.33 12.08 52.86
N ASN A 356 35.26 13.00 51.89
CA ASN A 356 34.01 13.53 51.39
C ASN A 356 33.46 12.58 50.32
N ILE A 357 32.21 12.16 50.48
CA ILE A 357 31.52 11.29 49.52
C ILE A 357 30.44 12.10 48.83
N TYR A 358 30.55 12.26 47.51
CA TYR A 358 29.51 12.89 46.69
C TYR A 358 29.07 11.94 45.58
N GLY A 359 27.75 11.91 45.31
CA GLY A 359 27.17 11.13 44.22
C GLY A 359 26.91 11.98 42.98
N ILE A 360 27.68 11.76 41.91
CA ILE A 360 27.49 12.47 40.63
C ILE A 360 26.60 11.62 39.73
N GLY A 361 25.29 11.86 39.80
CA GLY A 361 24.30 11.26 38.89
C GLY A 361 24.20 9.73 38.95
N GLN A 362 23.17 9.18 38.30
CA GLN A 362 23.03 7.74 38.14
C GLN A 362 23.57 7.36 36.77
N GLN A 363 24.56 6.48 36.70
CA GLN A 363 24.88 5.80 35.46
C GLN A 363 24.00 4.55 35.38
N LYS A 364 23.04 4.55 34.45
CA LYS A 364 22.26 3.36 34.11
C LYS A 364 22.96 2.65 32.98
N THR A 365 23.47 1.45 33.24
CA THR A 365 24.02 0.59 32.20
C THR A 365 23.03 -0.53 31.93
N LEU A 366 22.56 -0.62 30.69
CA LEU A 366 21.68 -1.68 30.22
C LEU A 366 22.51 -2.70 29.44
N ASN A 367 22.72 -3.87 30.03
CA ASN A 367 23.36 -4.99 29.36
C ASN A 367 22.30 -5.99 28.94
N ARG A 368 22.12 -6.13 27.62
CA ARG A 368 21.18 -7.09 27.01
C ARG A 368 21.98 -8.26 26.45
N ASN A 369 21.86 -9.43 27.07
CA ASN A 369 22.47 -10.67 26.58
C ASN A 369 21.39 -11.55 25.95
N ILE A 370 21.63 -11.94 24.70
CA ILE A 370 20.77 -12.85 23.95
C ILE A 370 21.56 -14.12 23.70
N SER A 371 21.08 -15.25 24.22
CA SER A 371 21.65 -16.57 23.92
C SER A 371 20.62 -17.40 23.18
N VAL A 372 21.06 -18.01 22.09
CA VAL A 372 20.25 -18.85 21.21
C VAL A 372 20.78 -20.27 21.34
N THR A 373 19.96 -21.19 21.85
CA THR A 373 20.32 -22.60 21.98
C THR A 373 19.45 -23.43 21.05
N LYS A 374 20.08 -24.14 20.12
CA LYS A 374 19.42 -25.12 19.25
C LYS A 374 19.29 -26.42 20.04
N LEU A 375 18.07 -26.86 20.31
CA LEU A 375 17.84 -28.20 20.83
C LEU A 375 17.90 -29.16 19.64
N SER A 376 18.86 -30.07 19.64
CA SER A 376 18.87 -31.19 18.69
C SER A 376 17.59 -32.01 18.88
N SER A 377 17.07 -32.59 17.80
CA SER A 377 15.99 -33.57 17.87
C SER A 377 16.29 -34.59 18.98
N PRO A 378 15.28 -35.04 19.75
CA PRO A 378 15.50 -36.16 20.65
C PRO A 378 16.13 -37.32 19.85
N PRO A 379 17.11 -38.05 20.41
CA PRO A 379 17.65 -39.23 19.74
C PRO A 379 16.47 -40.11 19.32
N ALA A 380 16.57 -40.72 18.14
CA ALA A 380 15.59 -41.70 17.66
C ALA A 380 15.24 -42.63 18.82
N GLU A 381 13.95 -42.98 18.95
CA GLU A 381 13.47 -43.87 20.02
C GLU A 381 14.50 -44.96 20.26
N PRO A 382 14.93 -45.19 21.52
CA PRO A 382 15.86 -46.26 21.80
C PRO A 382 15.28 -47.53 21.14
N PRO A 383 16.11 -48.32 20.43
CA PRO A 383 15.63 -49.54 19.81
C PRO A 383 14.82 -50.31 20.85
N GLU A 384 13.64 -50.81 20.45
CA GLU A 384 12.75 -51.57 21.34
C GLU A 384 13.60 -52.50 22.20
N TYR A 385 13.45 -52.35 23.51
CA TYR A 385 14.18 -53.15 24.48
C TYR A 385 13.80 -54.61 24.27
N ASN A 386 14.60 -55.34 23.50
CA ASN A 386 14.57 -56.79 23.49
C ASN A 386 15.28 -57.26 24.75
N ASP A 387 14.53 -57.92 25.61
CA ASP A 387 14.91 -58.44 26.94
C ASP A 387 16.13 -59.40 26.90
N ASP A 388 16.59 -59.78 25.70
CA ASP A 388 17.64 -60.77 25.47
C ASP A 388 19.06 -60.19 25.29
N SER A 389 19.29 -58.88 25.48
CA SER A 389 20.62 -58.26 25.32
C SER A 389 21.20 -57.73 26.65
N PRO A 390 22.37 -58.22 27.12
CA PRO A 390 22.96 -57.85 28.42
C PRO A 390 23.70 -56.49 28.37
N GLY A 391 23.07 -55.47 27.80
CA GLY A 391 23.48 -54.07 27.93
C GLY A 391 22.76 -53.46 29.13
N ILE A 392 23.48 -53.26 30.24
CA ILE A 392 22.91 -52.87 31.54
C ILE A 392 22.39 -51.43 31.49
N TRP A 393 21.12 -51.24 31.15
CA TRP A 393 20.38 -50.03 31.50
C TRP A 393 20.04 -50.09 32.99
N LEU A 394 20.72 -49.29 33.81
CA LEU A 394 20.42 -49.19 35.24
C LEU A 394 19.16 -48.35 35.45
N LEU A 395 18.00 -49.02 35.61
CA LEU A 395 16.79 -48.38 36.12
C LEU A 395 17.01 -47.97 37.59
N ARG A 396 17.51 -46.75 37.82
CA ARG A 396 17.46 -46.16 39.16
C ARG A 396 16.10 -45.52 39.38
N ASN A 397 15.20 -46.28 40.01
CA ASN A 397 13.97 -45.74 40.58
C ASN A 397 14.29 -44.76 41.72
N ARG A 398 14.63 -43.51 41.40
CA ARG A 398 14.69 -42.43 42.38
C ARG A 398 13.36 -41.70 42.34
N THR A 399 12.50 -41.96 43.34
CA THR A 399 11.28 -41.18 43.53
C THR A 399 11.65 -39.78 43.99
N VAL A 400 11.73 -38.82 43.07
CA VAL A 400 11.78 -37.40 43.43
C VAL A 400 10.36 -36.98 43.78
N ARG A 401 10.07 -36.90 45.09
CA ARG A 401 8.78 -36.35 45.56
C ARG A 401 8.86 -34.83 45.49
N ARG A 402 8.32 -34.23 44.43
CA ARG A 402 7.97 -32.80 44.46
C ARG A 402 6.55 -32.69 45.01
N GLN A 403 6.40 -32.27 46.26
CA GLN A 403 5.09 -31.83 46.76
C GLN A 403 4.79 -30.48 46.11
N ILE A 404 3.94 -30.47 45.09
CA ILE A 404 3.27 -29.25 44.66
C ILE A 404 2.01 -29.17 45.52
N LYS A 405 2.00 -28.25 46.49
CA LYS A 405 0.83 -28.00 47.35
C LYS A 405 -0.07 -27.00 46.62
N GLU A 406 -0.87 -27.47 45.67
CA GLU A 406 -1.98 -26.67 45.13
C GLU A 406 -3.14 -26.75 46.13
N PHE A 407 -3.49 -25.60 46.73
CA PHE A 407 -4.71 -25.47 47.53
C PHE A 407 -5.91 -25.27 46.59
N GLY A 408 -6.43 -26.36 46.04
CA GLY A 408 -7.74 -26.42 45.41
C GLY A 408 -8.79 -26.95 46.40
N ALA A 409 -10.01 -26.42 46.36
CA ALA A 409 -11.09 -26.64 47.34
C ALA A 409 -11.74 -28.05 47.33
N GLY A 410 -11.05 -29.09 46.88
CA GLY A 410 -11.50 -30.47 46.97
C GLY A 410 -10.27 -31.37 47.01
N GLY A 411 -10.06 -32.07 48.12
CA GLY A 411 -8.80 -32.73 48.50
C GLY A 411 -8.31 -33.87 47.59
N VAL A 412 -7.97 -33.56 46.34
CA VAL A 412 -7.28 -34.47 45.43
C VAL A 412 -5.78 -34.19 45.49
N SER A 413 -5.01 -35.13 46.04
CA SER A 413 -3.55 -35.08 45.99
C SER A 413 -3.07 -35.63 44.65
N ASN A 414 -2.66 -34.74 43.74
CA ASN A 414 -1.96 -35.15 42.52
C ASN A 414 -0.49 -35.42 42.84
N THR A 415 -0.10 -36.70 42.84
CA THR A 415 1.31 -37.08 42.93
C THR A 415 1.84 -37.33 41.53
N GLN A 416 2.57 -36.37 40.95
CA GLN A 416 3.37 -36.63 39.75
C GLN A 416 4.56 -37.52 40.13
N LYS A 417 4.68 -38.65 39.45
CA LYS A 417 5.86 -39.51 39.52
C LYS A 417 6.61 -39.37 38.19
N MET A 418 7.91 -39.16 38.27
CA MET A 418 8.78 -39.11 37.09
C MET A 418 9.61 -40.38 37.05
N ARG A 419 9.74 -40.99 35.87
CA ARG A 419 10.83 -41.95 35.61
C ARG A 419 11.96 -41.19 34.95
N VAL A 420 13.16 -41.38 35.47
CA VAL A 420 14.38 -40.77 34.95
C VAL A 420 15.29 -41.90 34.50
N TYR A 421 15.59 -41.92 33.21
CA TYR A 421 16.49 -42.90 32.62
C TYR A 421 17.88 -42.27 32.51
N PHE A 422 18.90 -42.99 32.98
CA PHE A 422 20.30 -42.59 32.85
C PHE A 422 20.99 -43.58 31.91
N TYR A 423 21.64 -43.08 30.87
CA TYR A 423 22.56 -43.86 30.06
C TYR A 423 23.99 -43.62 30.58
N SER A 424 24.74 -44.68 30.86
CA SER A 424 26.15 -44.55 31.22
C SER A 424 27.01 -44.96 30.03
N PHE A 425 27.57 -43.98 29.32
CA PHE A 425 29.01 -43.81 29.10
C PHE A 425 29.23 -42.46 28.38
N VAL A 426 30.13 -41.65 28.95
CA VAL A 426 30.72 -40.39 28.45
C VAL A 426 29.77 -39.20 28.18
N ASP A 427 28.54 -39.40 27.69
CA ASP A 427 27.57 -38.32 27.44
C ASP A 427 26.27 -38.54 28.22
N GLN A 428 25.93 -37.60 29.11
CA GLN A 428 24.73 -37.68 29.94
C GLN A 428 23.51 -37.20 29.15
N TYR A 429 22.74 -38.13 28.57
CA TYR A 429 21.42 -37.83 28.05
C TYR A 429 20.38 -37.97 29.17
N LEU A 430 19.54 -36.95 29.34
CA LEU A 430 18.43 -36.93 30.28
C LEU A 430 17.13 -37.19 29.51
N TYR A 431 16.55 -38.38 29.68
CA TYR A 431 15.19 -38.67 29.22
C TYR A 431 14.24 -38.67 30.41
N VAL A 432 13.23 -37.80 30.35
CA VAL A 432 12.21 -37.63 31.38
C VAL A 432 10.86 -38.00 30.80
N GLU A 433 10.27 -39.07 31.31
CA GLU A 433 8.91 -39.46 30.95
C GLU A 433 7.95 -39.05 32.09
N PRO A 434 7.02 -38.11 31.85
CA PRO A 434 5.96 -37.83 32.80
C PRO A 434 4.92 -38.96 32.75
N PHE A 435 4.62 -39.58 33.89
CA PHE A 435 3.45 -40.47 33.99
C PHE A 435 2.52 -40.03 35.12
N TYR A 436 1.22 -40.03 34.83
CA TYR A 436 0.19 -39.66 35.77
C TYR A 436 -0.32 -40.92 36.48
N SER A 437 -0.30 -40.92 37.81
CA SER A 437 -1.01 -41.94 38.61
C SER A 437 -2.04 -41.25 39.49
N PHE A 438 -3.32 -41.51 39.23
CA PHE A 438 -4.41 -41.04 40.07
C PHE A 438 -4.62 -42.02 41.23
N THR A 439 -4.72 -41.51 42.45
CA THR A 439 -5.16 -42.29 43.61
C THR A 439 -6.43 -41.65 44.14
N VAL A 440 -7.57 -42.32 43.94
CA VAL A 440 -8.85 -41.90 44.52
C VAL A 440 -8.86 -42.35 45.97
N ILE A 441 -8.90 -41.40 46.92
CA ILE A 441 -9.12 -41.70 48.33
C ILE A 441 -10.63 -41.81 48.51
N GLY A 442 -11.14 -43.03 48.71
CA GLY A 442 -12.57 -43.27 48.91
C GLY A 442 -13.05 -42.64 50.21
N GLU A 443 -14.17 -41.90 50.14
CA GLU A 443 -14.91 -41.45 51.32
C GLU A 443 -15.50 -42.68 52.03
N GLY A 444 -14.98 -42.96 53.22
CA GLY A 444 -15.58 -43.92 54.13
C GLY A 444 -16.88 -43.34 54.69
N GLY A 445 -17.98 -44.05 54.45
CA GLY A 445 -19.30 -43.69 54.96
C GLY A 445 -19.37 -43.60 56.48
N LEU A 446 -20.23 -42.70 56.95
CA LEU A 446 -20.83 -42.72 58.27
C LEU A 446 -22.34 -42.82 58.07
N GLY A 447 -22.98 -43.67 58.89
CA GLY A 447 -24.43 -43.91 58.86
C GLY A 447 -25.27 -42.77 59.41
#